data_AF-A0A958B989-F1
#
_entry.id   AF-A0A958B989-F1
#
_cell.length_a   1.000
_cell.length_b   1.000
_cell.length_c   1.000
_cell.angle_alpha   90.00
_cell.angle_beta   90.00
_cell.angle_gamma   90.00
#
_symmetry.space_group_name_H-M   'P 1'
#
loop_
_entity.id
_entity.type
_entity.pdbx_description
1 polymer ?
#
loop_
_entity_poly.entity_id
_entity_poly.type
_entity_poly.pdbx_seq_one_letter_code
_entity_poly.pdbx_strand_id
1 'polypeptide(L)' 'GSLKLYVHYLRQKIEDHPKKPYYLLAEWGIGYRLREPKTEMMSRKAN' A
#
# COMPACT_ATOMS: atom_id res chain seq x y z
N GLY A 1 -20.42 0.62 -6.43
CA GLY A 1 -19.50 -0.08 -5.50
C GLY A 1 -18.88 0.92 -4.54
N SER A 2 -18.49 0.51 -3.33
CA SER A 2 -17.90 1.43 -2.34
C SER A 2 -16.42 1.69 -2.62
N LEU A 3 -15.91 2.87 -2.24
CA LEU A 3 -14.47 3.18 -2.30
C LEU A 3 -13.62 2.10 -1.61
N LYS A 4 -14.11 1.58 -0.47
CA LYS A 4 -13.48 0.49 0.28
C LYS A 4 -13.29 -0.78 -0.55
N LEU A 5 -14.22 -1.11 -1.45
CA LEU A 5 -14.11 -2.27 -2.33
C LEU A 5 -12.98 -2.07 -3.37
N TYR A 6 -12.91 -0.90 -3.98
CA TYR A 6 -11.86 -0.60 -4.96
C TYR A 6 -10.48 -0.48 -4.28
N VAL A 7 -10.40 0.06 -3.07
CA VAL A 7 -9.17 0.05 -2.27
C VAL A 7 -8.74 -1.38 -1.93
N HIS A 8 -9.69 -2.25 -1.60
CA HIS A 8 -9.40 -3.67 -1.39
C HIS A 8 -8.79 -4.30 -2.65
N TYR A 9 -9.40 -4.11 -3.82
CA TYR A 9 -8.86 -4.62 -5.09
C TYR A 9 -7.51 -4.02 -5.46
N LEU A 10 -7.30 -2.73 -5.21
CA LEU A 10 -6.02 -2.09 -5.50
C LEU A 10 -4.90 -2.66 -4.61
N ARG A 11 -5.17 -2.86 -3.31
CA ARG A 11 -4.19 -3.48 -2.40
C ARG A 11 -3.82 -4.90 -2.81
N GLN A 12 -4.74 -5.69 -3.38
CA GLN A 12 -4.40 -7.01 -3.93
C GLN A 12 -3.42 -6.94 -5.10
N LYS A 13 -3.38 -5.83 -5.84
CA LYS A 13 -2.54 -5.66 -7.02
C LYS A 13 -1.15 -5.10 -6.71
N ILE A 14 -1.03 -4.23 -5.70
CA ILE A 14 0.19 -3.45 -5.47
C ILE A 14 0.93 -3.80 -4.18
N GLU A 15 0.27 -4.45 -3.21
CA GLU A 15 0.88 -4.77 -1.93
C GLU A 15 1.37 -6.22 -1.93
N ASP A 16 2.59 -6.47 -1.44
CA ASP A 16 3.07 -7.84 -1.18
C ASP A 16 2.17 -8.55 -0.16
N HIS A 17 1.66 -7.80 0.81
CA HIS A 17 0.77 -8.27 1.86
C HIS A 17 -0.44 -7.34 1.99
N PRO A 18 -1.57 -7.61 1.30
CA PRO A 18 -2.70 -6.68 1.25
C PRO A 18 -3.36 -6.35 2.61
N LYS A 19 -3.23 -7.23 3.60
CA LYS A 19 -3.70 -7.03 4.99
C LYS A 19 -2.73 -6.21 5.86
N LYS A 20 -1.50 -5.99 5.39
CA LYS A 20 -0.44 -5.19 6.02
C LYS A 20 0.11 -4.19 4.98
N PRO A 21 -0.72 -3.23 4.52
CA PRO A 21 -0.39 -2.41 3.36
C PRO A 21 0.82 -1.51 3.62
N TYR A 22 1.71 -1.43 2.64
CA TYR A 22 2.82 -0.49 2.60
C TYR A 22 2.44 0.78 1.84
N TYR A 23 1.90 0.65 0.62
CA TYR A 23 1.69 1.77 -0.30
C TYR A 23 0.41 2.54 0.00
N LEU A 24 -0.72 1.87 0.26
CA LEU A 24 -2.02 2.54 0.44
C LEU A 24 -2.52 2.42 1.88
N LEU A 25 -2.22 3.41 2.71
CA LEU A 25 -2.54 3.44 4.14
C LEU A 25 -3.93 4.02 4.40
N ALA A 26 -4.62 3.52 5.42
CA ALA A 26 -5.86 4.13 5.89
C ALA A 26 -5.55 5.22 6.92
N GLU A 27 -6.08 6.42 6.71
CA GLU A 27 -6.00 7.54 7.65
C GLU A 27 -7.38 7.78 8.27
N TRP A 28 -7.48 7.50 9.57
CA TRP A 28 -8.73 7.60 10.31
C TRP A 28 -9.33 9.00 10.23
N GLY A 29 -10.62 9.07 9.87
CA GLY A 29 -11.36 10.33 9.72
C GLY A 29 -11.01 11.14 8.46
N ILE A 30 -10.06 10.69 7.63
CA ILE A 30 -9.59 11.43 6.45
C ILE A 30 -9.83 10.63 5.17
N GLY A 31 -9.34 9.38 5.11
CA GLY A 31 -9.41 8.56 3.89
C GLY A 31 -8.19 7.67 3.72
N TYR A 32 -7.51 7.79 2.58
CA TYR A 32 -6.36 6.96 2.25
C TYR A 32 -5.17 7.81 1.82
N ARG A 33 -3.98 7.42 2.25
CA ARG A 33 -2.71 8.06 1.87
C ARG A 33 -1.88 7.11 1.03
N LEU A 34 -1.37 7.61 -0.09
CA LEU A 34 -0.35 6.94 -0.88
C LEU A 34 1.03 7.25 -0.28
N ARG A 35 1.77 6.21 0.05
CA ARG A 35 3.16 6.30 0.50
C ARG A 35 4.11 6.13 -0.70
N GLU A 36 5.20 6.89 -0.67
CA GLU A 36 6.32 6.74 -1.60
C GLU A 36 6.82 5.29 -1.70
N PRO A 37 7.20 4.81 -2.88
CA PRO A 37 7.68 3.45 -3.02
C PRO A 37 8.94 3.18 -2.20
N LYS A 38 9.14 1.93 -1.76
CA LYS A 38 10.44 1.51 -1.25
C LYS A 38 11.45 1.72 -2.38
N THR A 39 12.28 2.74 -2.29
CA THR A 39 13.40 2.89 -3.23
C THR A 39 14.24 1.62 -3.17
N GLU A 40 14.67 1.15 -4.33
CA GLU A 40 15.42 -0.11 -4.55
C GLU A 40 16.75 -0.20 -3.77
N MET A 41 17.15 0.87 -3.09
CA MET A 41 18.32 0.98 -2.21
C MET A 41 18.31 -0.01 -1.03
N MET A 42 17.17 -0.59 -0.66
CA MET A 42 17.08 -1.66 0.34
C MET A 42 17.43 -3.06 -0.22
N SER A 43 17.36 -3.26 -1.54
CA SER A 43 17.70 -4.53 -2.21
C SER A 43 19.22 -4.72 -2.36
N ARG A 44 19.96 -3.62 -2.55
CA ARG A 44 21.43 -3.64 -2.71
C ARG A 44 22.23 -3.86 -1.42
N LYS A 45 21.62 -3.77 -0.25
CA LYS A 45 22.31 -3.93 1.06
C LYS A 45 22.19 -5.33 1.66
N ALA A 46 21.55 -6.28 0.97
CA ALA A 46 21.33 -7.63 1.46
C ALA A 46 22.15 -8.70 0.73
N ASN A 47 23.15 -8.31 -0.07
CA ASN A 47 24.05 -9.22 -0.78
C ASN A 47 25.52 -8.83 -0.57
#